data_AF-A0A7V8ZCE2-F1
#
_entry.id   AF-A0A7V8ZCE2-F1
#
_cell.length_a   1.000
_cell.length_b   1.000
_cell.length_c   1.000
_cell.angle_alpha   90.00
_cell.angle_beta   90.00
_cell.angle_gamma   90.00
#
_symmetry.space_group_name_H-M   'P 1'
#
loop_
_entity.id
_entity.type
_entity.pdbx_description
1 polymer ?
#
loop_
_entity_poly.entity_id
_entity_poly.type
_entity_poly.pdbx_seq_one_letter_code
_entity_poly.pdbx_strand_id
1 'polypeptide(L)' 'MPDDDPTTEELRVAQLHEEREERERARESDEGEETKRHARRADKAAYLREKLDQRAESERDAGD' A
#
# COMPACT_ATOMS: atom_id res chain seq x y z
N MET A 1 14.36 19.91 8.91
CA MET A 1 14.51 18.95 7.81
C MET A 1 14.09 17.59 8.33
N PRO A 2 13.09 16.96 7.72
CA PRO A 2 13.24 15.55 7.40
C PRO A 2 13.15 15.47 5.88
N ASP A 3 14.30 15.61 5.23
CA ASP A 3 14.49 15.51 3.77
C ASP A 3 15.15 14.15 3.45
N ASP A 4 14.74 13.09 4.13
CA ASP A 4 15.11 11.73 3.73
C ASP A 4 13.92 11.13 2.99
N ASP A 5 14.16 10.71 1.75
CA ASP A 5 13.18 9.93 0.99
C ASP A 5 12.87 8.64 1.77
N PRO A 6 11.59 8.25 1.91
CA PRO A 6 11.22 7.06 2.66
C PRO A 6 11.81 5.82 2.00
N THR A 7 12.25 4.88 2.83
CA THR A 7 12.77 3.59 2.39
C THR A 7 11.68 2.73 1.73
N THR A 8 12.10 1.76 0.91
CA THR A 8 11.18 0.77 0.32
C THR A 8 10.34 0.05 1.39
N GLU A 9 10.93 -0.23 2.55
CA GLU A 9 10.24 -0.89 3.66
C GLU A 9 9.21 0.02 4.35
N GLU A 10 9.54 1.30 4.58
CA GLU A 10 8.58 2.27 5.12
C GLU A 10 7.40 2.49 4.19
N LEU A 11 7.66 2.60 2.88
CA LEU A 11 6.62 2.70 1.86
C LEU A 11 5.73 1.45 1.86
N ARG A 12 6.31 0.26 2.01
CA ARG A 12 5.56 -0.99 2.05
C ARG A 12 4.62 -1.04 3.25
N VAL A 13 5.10 -0.62 4.42
CA VAL A 13 4.28 -0.53 5.64
C VAL A 13 3.15 0.49 5.44
N ALA A 14 3.44 1.66 4.87
CA ALA A 14 2.41 2.66 4.56
C ALA A 14 1.30 2.09 3.64
N GLN A 15 1.67 1.36 2.59
CA GLN A 15 0.68 0.72 1.69
C GLN A 15 -0.14 -0.37 2.39
N LEU A 16 0.43 -1.10 3.36
CA LEU A 16 -0.32 -2.05 4.19
C LEU A 16 -1.37 -1.35 5.06
N HIS A 17 -1.04 -0.19 5.63
CA HIS A 17 -1.98 0.62 6.40
C HIS A 17 -3.11 1.15 5.51
N GLU A 18 -2.77 1.74 4.37
CA GLU A 18 -3.74 2.24 3.41
C GLU A 18 -4.70 1.14 2.92
N GLU A 19 -4.19 -0.05 2.59
CA GLU A 19 -5.03 -1.20 2.20
C GLU A 19 -6.05 -1.54 3.29
N ARG A 20 -5.61 -1.61 4.55
CA ARG A 20 -6.47 -1.98 5.67
C ARG A 20 -7.56 -0.94 5.89
N GLU A 21 -7.18 0.33 5.92
CA GLU A 21 -8.14 1.42 6.12
C GLU A 21 -9.15 1.52 4.98
N GLU A 22 -8.72 1.39 3.72
CA GLU A 22 -9.62 1.43 2.58
C GLU A 22 -10.56 0.22 2.57
N ARG A 23 -10.10 -0.96 3.03
CA ARG A 23 -11.00 -2.12 3.21
C ARG A 23 -11.99 -1.92 4.32
N GLU A 24 -11.60 -1.28 5.41
CA GLU A 24 -12.51 -0.93 6.51
C GLU A 24 -13.57 0.07 6.03
N ARG A 25 -13.15 1.18 5.39
CA ARG A 25 -14.04 2.16 4.76
C ARG A 25 -14.99 1.52 3.74
N ALA A 26 -14.51 0.58 2.92
CA ALA A 26 -15.37 -0.13 1.98
C ALA A 26 -16.44 -0.98 2.67
N ARG A 27 -16.14 -1.56 3.84
CA ARG A 27 -17.07 -2.37 4.63
C ARG A 27 -18.09 -1.53 5.38
N GLU A 28 -17.68 -0.35 5.83
CA GLU A 28 -18.54 0.59 6.57
C GLU A 28 -19.39 1.49 5.66
N SER A 29 -19.01 1.63 4.38
CA SER A 29 -19.77 2.45 3.45
C SER A 29 -21.09 1.79 3.04
N ASP A 30 -22.19 2.50 3.30
CA ASP A 30 -23.55 2.09 2.93
C ASP A 30 -23.88 2.37 1.45
N GLU A 31 -23.03 3.14 0.75
CA GLU A 31 -23.25 3.55 -0.64
C GLU A 31 -22.40 2.71 -1.62
N GLY A 32 -23.06 1.96 -2.50
CA GLY A 32 -22.37 1.03 -3.40
C GLY A 32 -21.30 1.65 -4.32
N GLU A 33 -21.40 2.92 -4.68
CA GLU A 33 -20.35 3.61 -5.46
C GLU A 33 -19.13 4.00 -4.59
N GLU A 34 -19.36 4.34 -3.33
CA GLU A 34 -18.32 4.65 -2.36
C GLU A 34 -17.60 3.36 -1.91
N THR A 35 -18.35 2.28 -1.62
CA THR A 35 -17.80 0.93 -1.41
C THR A 35 -16.85 0.52 -2.55
N LYS A 36 -17.28 0.67 -3.82
CA LYS A 36 -16.43 0.36 -4.99
C LYS A 36 -15.19 1.24 -5.08
N ARG A 37 -15.31 2.52 -4.72
CA ARG A 37 -14.17 3.46 -4.71
C ARG A 37 -13.13 3.02 -3.68
N HIS A 38 -13.56 2.73 -2.46
CA HIS A 38 -12.68 2.25 -1.40
C HIS A 38 -12.06 0.89 -1.74
N ALA A 39 -12.85 -0.06 -2.28
CA ALA A 39 -12.33 -1.34 -2.74
C ALA A 39 -11.21 -1.17 -3.79
N ARG A 40 -11.41 -0.32 -4.81
CA ARG A 40 -10.37 -0.05 -5.82
C ARG A 40 -9.10 0.58 -5.22
N ARG A 41 -9.23 1.42 -4.19
CA ARG A 41 -8.07 2.01 -3.50
C ARG A 41 -7.32 0.96 -2.68
N ALA A 42 -8.02 0.08 -1.99
CA ALA A 42 -7.42 -1.06 -1.30
C ALA A 42 -6.66 -1.97 -2.27
N ASP A 43 -7.25 -2.28 -3.43
CA ASP A 43 -6.59 -3.10 -4.44
C ASP A 43 -5.33 -2.44 -4.99
N LYS A 44 -5.37 -1.12 -5.21
CA LYS A 44 -4.20 -0.35 -5.63
C LYS A 44 -3.09 -0.39 -4.57
N ALA A 45 -3.43 -0.20 -3.29
CA ALA A 45 -2.46 -0.24 -2.20
C ALA A 45 -1.82 -1.64 -2.08
N ALA A 46 -2.62 -2.70 -2.20
CA ALA A 46 -2.13 -4.07 -2.22
C ALA A 46 -1.15 -4.33 -3.38
N TYR A 47 -1.46 -3.85 -4.59
CA TYR A 47 -0.58 -3.94 -5.75
C TYR A 47 0.74 -3.19 -5.54
N LEU A 48 0.67 -1.97 -5.01
CA LEU A 48 1.88 -1.18 -4.72
C LEU A 48 2.75 -1.86 -3.67
N ARG A 49 2.15 -2.43 -2.62
CA ARG A 49 2.88 -3.23 -1.62
C ARG A 49 3.62 -4.40 -2.26
N GLU A 50 2.97 -5.14 -3.16
CA GLU A 50 3.60 -6.27 -3.87
C GLU A 50 4.81 -5.82 -4.70
N LYS A 51 4.73 -4.65 -5.35
CA LYS A 51 5.85 -4.09 -6.10
C LYS A 51 7.00 -3.62 -5.22
N LEU A 52 6.69 -3.07 -4.05
CA LEU A 52 7.69 -2.71 -3.06
C LEU A 52 8.38 -3.94 -2.47
N ASP A 53 7.65 -5.04 -2.28
CA ASP A 53 8.22 -6.33 -1.89
C ASP A 53 9.21 -6.85 -2.94
N GLN A 54 8.82 -6.88 -4.22
CA GLN A 54 9.70 -7.29 -5.33
C GLN A 54 10.95 -6.41 -5.42
N ARG A 55 10.81 -5.10 -5.17
CA ARG A 55 11.92 -4.16 -5.14
C ARG A 55 12.86 -4.43 -3.96
N ALA A 56 12.32 -4.62 -2.77
CA ALA A 56 13.11 -4.93 -1.57
C ALA A 56 13.89 -6.25 -1.72
N GLU A 57 13.29 -7.25 -2.37
CA GLU A 57 13.99 -8.48 -2.76
C GLU A 57 15.16 -8.18 -3.71
N SER A 58 14.90 -7.42 -4.78
CA SER A 58 15.94 -7.05 -5.75
C SER A 58 17.08 -6.23 -5.13
N GLU A 59 16.76 -5.32 -4.20
CA GLU A 59 17.74 -4.50 -3.48
C GLU A 59 18.62 -5.34 -2.55
N ARG A 60 18.07 -6.41 -1.94
CA ARG A 60 18.85 -7.37 -1.14
C ARG A 60 19.79 -8.19 -2.02
N ASP A 61 19.29 -8.71 -3.14
CA ASP A 61 20.07 -9.57 -4.04
C ASP A 61 21.20 -8.79 -4.75
N ALA A 62 20.99 -7.51 -5.05
CA ALA A 62 22.01 -6.65 -5.66
C ALA A 62 23.07 -6.14 -4.66
N GLY A 63 22.81 -6.27 -3.36
CA GLY A 63 23.69 -5.84 -2.27
C GLY A 63 24.63 -6.92 -1.72
N ASP A 64 24.53 -8.17 -2.22
CA ASP A 64 25.41 -9.31 -1.90
C ASP A 64 26.59 -9.44 -2.88
#